data_AF-A0A9P8FAW3-F1
#
_entry.id   AF-A0A9P8FAW3-F1
#
_cell.length_a   1.000
_cell.length_b   1.000
_cell.length_c   1.000
_cell.angle_alpha   90.00
_cell.angle_beta   90.00
_cell.angle_gamma   90.00
#
_symmetry.space_group_name_H-M   'P 1'
#
loop_
_entity.id
_entity.type
_entity.pdbx_description
1 polymer ?
#
loop_
_entity_poly.entity_id
_entity_poly.type
_entity_poly.pdbx_seq_one_letter_code
_entity_poly.pdbx_strand_id
1 'polypeptide(L)'
;MISFTIYEGTEITDALIHDIAALFSENYGIWGAAAQGRKQGQRVRSSPARLKLDCLPEAPARNFLVQARDTDILVGHVLATRWTFQGLDMCWITQLCVCRKYRHQGLATKLLAKLSKNNDDDGYGILSSHPFAVSATLRALGRGLDQVEECTISPRIRDIMASCPVDYVRTAKLRGSLFDSKVTNGTVSCADTKFFVDHTEPDAALDAIQSKGIRWPFGRLPEGHEFLVFIERP
;
A
#
# COMPACT_ATOMS: atom_id res chain seq x y z
N MET A 1 -11.26 -6.91 22.07
CA MET A 1 -10.02 -6.10 22.25
C MET A 1 -9.11 -6.46 21.09
N ILE A 2 -8.59 -5.48 20.35
CA ILE A 2 -7.77 -5.78 19.16
C ILE A 2 -6.35 -6.14 19.58
N SER A 3 -5.92 -7.35 19.22
CA SER A 3 -4.55 -7.85 19.34
C SER A 3 -3.80 -7.72 18.01
N PHE A 4 -2.47 -7.65 18.07
CA PHE A 4 -1.61 -7.57 16.90
C PHE A 4 -0.51 -8.62 16.98
N THR A 5 -0.31 -9.37 15.91
CA THR A 5 0.72 -10.41 15.80
C THR A 5 1.56 -10.18 14.55
N ILE A 6 2.87 -10.36 14.66
CA ILE A 6 3.84 -10.21 13.57
C ILE A 6 4.38 -11.61 13.25
N TYR A 7 4.52 -11.91 11.97
CA TYR A 7 5.10 -13.15 11.43
C TYR A 7 6.16 -12.78 10.38
N GLU A 8 7.28 -13.50 10.37
CA GLU A 8 8.37 -13.31 9.40
C GLU A 8 8.68 -14.61 8.65
N GLY A 9 8.96 -14.49 7.35
CA GLY A 9 9.48 -15.58 6.52
C GLY A 9 8.62 -16.85 6.60
N THR A 10 9.19 -17.93 7.14
CA THR A 10 8.54 -19.24 7.26
C THR A 10 7.40 -19.29 8.27
N GLU A 11 7.28 -18.31 9.17
CA GLU A 11 6.13 -18.17 10.08
C GLU A 11 4.85 -17.77 9.35
N ILE A 12 4.97 -17.24 8.12
CA ILE A 12 3.85 -16.88 7.26
C ILE A 12 3.30 -18.15 6.59
N THR A 13 2.50 -18.89 7.35
CA THR A 13 1.93 -20.17 6.91
C THR A 13 0.80 -20.03 5.87
N ASP A 14 0.52 -21.10 5.14
CA ASP A 14 -0.58 -21.19 4.17
C ASP A 14 -1.95 -20.88 4.78
N ALA A 15 -2.17 -21.26 6.04
CA ALA A 15 -3.39 -20.93 6.77
C ALA A 15 -3.54 -19.41 6.95
N LEU A 16 -2.47 -18.72 7.35
CA LEU A 16 -2.49 -17.26 7.48
C LEU A 16 -2.72 -16.58 6.13
N ILE A 17 -2.11 -17.10 5.06
CA ILE A 17 -2.33 -16.61 3.69
C ILE A 17 -3.78 -16.78 3.26
N HIS A 18 -4.40 -17.92 3.58
CA HIS A 18 -5.79 -18.17 3.27
C HIS A 18 -6.71 -17.15 3.96
N ASP A 19 -6.49 -16.88 5.25
CA ASP A 19 -7.27 -15.90 6.02
C ASP A 19 -7.19 -14.49 5.40
N ILE A 20 -5.98 -14.02 5.08
CA ILE A 20 -5.80 -12.66 4.54
C ILE A 20 -6.29 -12.53 3.09
N ALA A 21 -6.22 -13.60 2.30
CA ALA A 21 -6.78 -13.64 0.94
C ALA A 21 -8.31 -13.55 0.96
N ALA A 22 -8.96 -14.23 1.91
CA ALA A 22 -10.40 -14.13 2.14
C ALA A 22 -10.78 -12.71 2.58
N LEU A 23 -10.10 -12.17 3.59
CA LEU A 23 -10.35 -10.80 4.07
C LEU A 23 -10.22 -9.78 2.94
N PHE A 24 -9.14 -9.84 2.15
CA PHE A 24 -8.90 -8.96 1.01
C PHE A 24 -10.04 -9.03 0.00
N SER A 25 -10.38 -10.24 -0.44
CA SER A 25 -11.42 -10.50 -1.44
C SER A 25 -12.81 -10.02 -0.99
N GLU A 26 -13.06 -9.99 0.32
CA GLU A 26 -14.32 -9.55 0.92
C GLU A 26 -14.35 -8.06 1.28
N ASN A 27 -13.21 -7.36 1.33
CA ASN A 27 -13.17 -6.01 1.88
C ASN A 27 -12.55 -4.96 0.97
N TYR A 28 -11.59 -5.31 0.11
CA TYR A 28 -10.75 -4.34 -0.60
C TYR A 28 -11.55 -3.34 -1.45
N GLY A 29 -12.03 -3.76 -2.64
CA GLY A 29 -12.68 -2.88 -3.60
C GLY A 29 -13.38 -3.65 -4.70
N ILE A 30 -13.92 -2.93 -5.69
CA ILE A 30 -14.53 -3.48 -6.90
C ILE A 30 -13.78 -2.98 -8.13
N TRP A 31 -13.87 -3.70 -9.24
CA TRP A 31 -13.32 -3.28 -10.51
C TRP A 31 -14.16 -2.15 -11.13
N GLY A 32 -13.48 -1.10 -11.60
CA GLY A 32 -14.09 0.05 -12.26
C GLY A 32 -14.51 -0.24 -13.70
N ALA A 33 -15.07 0.77 -14.37
CA ALA A 33 -15.54 0.65 -15.75
C ALA A 33 -14.41 0.38 -16.77
N ALA A 34 -13.19 0.84 -16.48
CA ALA A 34 -12.02 0.62 -17.33
C ALA A 34 -11.46 -0.81 -17.23
N ALA A 35 -11.94 -1.64 -16.30
CA ALA A 35 -11.50 -3.03 -16.18
C ALA A 35 -12.03 -3.88 -17.35
N GLN A 36 -11.15 -4.63 -18.00
CA GLN A 36 -11.51 -5.42 -19.17
C GLN A 36 -12.42 -6.63 -18.82
N GLY A 37 -13.35 -6.91 -19.74
CA GLY A 37 -14.20 -8.11 -19.71
C GLY A 37 -15.31 -8.05 -18.66
N ARG A 38 -15.73 -9.22 -18.17
CA ARG A 38 -16.87 -9.34 -17.24
C ARG A 38 -16.57 -8.92 -15.79
N LYS A 39 -15.43 -8.26 -15.54
CA LYS A 39 -14.95 -7.93 -14.19
C LYS A 39 -15.61 -6.69 -13.59
N GLN A 40 -16.07 -5.75 -14.43
CA GLN A 40 -16.68 -4.50 -13.98
C GLN A 40 -17.75 -4.73 -12.91
N GLY A 41 -17.67 -3.97 -11.81
CA GLY A 41 -18.59 -4.05 -10.68
C GLY A 41 -18.42 -5.28 -9.78
N GLN A 42 -17.58 -6.26 -10.16
CA GLN A 42 -17.23 -7.37 -9.30
C GLN A 42 -16.15 -6.99 -8.30
N ARG A 43 -16.11 -7.70 -7.17
CA ARG A 43 -15.03 -7.52 -6.19
C ARG A 43 -13.68 -7.90 -6.75
N VAL A 44 -12.67 -7.11 -6.39
CA VAL A 44 -11.27 -7.50 -6.54
C VAL A 44 -11.03 -8.68 -5.60
N ARG A 45 -10.64 -9.81 -6.15
CA ARG A 45 -10.35 -11.04 -5.40
C ARG A 45 -8.93 -11.48 -5.68
N SER A 46 -8.30 -12.07 -4.67
CA SER A 46 -7.01 -12.73 -4.81
C SER A 46 -7.08 -14.11 -4.18
N SER A 47 -6.67 -15.14 -4.91
CA SER A 47 -6.52 -16.47 -4.34
C SER A 47 -5.26 -16.51 -3.46
N PRO A 48 -5.15 -17.46 -2.52
CA PRO A 48 -3.93 -17.65 -1.73
C PRO A 48 -2.66 -17.76 -2.60
N ALA A 49 -2.73 -18.53 -3.68
CA ALA A 49 -1.62 -18.69 -4.62
C ALA A 49 -1.25 -17.38 -5.34
N ARG A 50 -2.26 -16.60 -5.77
CA ARG A 50 -2.03 -15.32 -6.44
C ARG A 50 -1.47 -14.28 -5.48
N LEU A 51 -1.97 -14.23 -4.25
CA LEU A 51 -1.48 -13.33 -3.21
C LEU A 51 -0.02 -13.63 -2.86
N LYS A 52 0.37 -14.91 -2.74
CA LYS A 52 1.78 -15.29 -2.55
C LYS A 52 2.64 -14.75 -3.68
N LEU A 53 2.25 -15.03 -4.93
CA LEU A 53 2.98 -14.60 -6.12
C LEU A 53 3.13 -13.07 -6.20
N ASP A 54 2.07 -12.32 -5.90
CA ASP A 54 2.04 -10.87 -6.07
C ASP A 54 2.65 -10.10 -4.89
N CYS A 55 2.68 -10.69 -3.68
CA CYS A 55 3.00 -9.95 -2.45
C CYS A 55 4.17 -10.51 -1.64
N LEU A 56 4.59 -11.75 -1.88
CA LEU A 56 5.62 -12.47 -1.10
C LEU A 56 6.72 -12.98 -2.04
N PRO A 57 7.64 -12.11 -2.48
CA PRO A 57 8.75 -12.54 -3.31
C PRO A 57 9.63 -13.58 -2.61
N GLU A 58 10.33 -14.39 -3.40
CA GLU A 58 11.26 -15.38 -2.89
C GLU A 58 12.53 -14.73 -2.30
N ALA A 59 13.36 -15.55 -1.65
CA ALA A 59 14.65 -15.13 -1.12
C ALA A 59 15.53 -14.49 -2.23
N PRO A 60 16.37 -13.49 -1.91
CA PRO A 60 16.80 -13.08 -0.57
C PRO A 60 15.90 -12.05 0.13
N ALA A 61 14.74 -11.71 -0.44
CA ALA A 61 13.81 -10.78 0.21
C ALA A 61 13.21 -11.39 1.49
N ARG A 62 13.03 -10.56 2.52
CA ARG A 62 12.42 -10.97 3.80
C ARG A 62 10.98 -10.48 3.87
N ASN A 63 10.04 -11.40 4.03
CA ASN A 63 8.61 -11.08 4.03
C ASN A 63 8.05 -11.01 5.45
N PHE A 64 7.15 -10.05 5.67
CA PHE A 64 6.52 -9.79 6.95
C PHE A 64 5.00 -9.71 6.80
N LEU A 65 4.30 -10.27 7.77
CA LEU A 65 2.86 -10.16 7.93
C LEU A 65 2.56 -9.62 9.33
N VAL A 66 1.82 -8.51 9.42
CA VAL A 66 1.17 -8.12 10.68
C VAL A 66 -0.32 -8.36 10.55
N GLN A 67 -0.91 -9.10 11.47
CA GLN A 67 -2.35 -9.27 11.60
C GLN A 67 -2.90 -8.46 12.77
N ALA A 68 -4.10 -7.92 12.59
CA ALA A 68 -4.93 -7.41 13.66
C ALA A 68 -6.13 -8.35 13.81
N ARG A 69 -6.35 -8.84 15.03
CA ARG A 69 -7.49 -9.70 15.36
C ARG A 69 -8.32 -9.08 16.47
N ASP A 70 -9.65 -9.09 16.32
CA ASP A 70 -10.54 -8.84 17.45
C ASP A 70 -10.99 -10.19 17.99
N THR A 71 -10.44 -10.56 19.15
CA THR A 71 -10.47 -11.94 19.64
C THR A 71 -9.84 -12.87 18.60
N ASP A 72 -10.62 -13.75 17.96
CA ASP A 72 -10.11 -14.68 16.94
C ASP A 72 -10.41 -14.26 15.51
N ILE A 73 -11.16 -13.16 15.32
CA ILE A 73 -11.58 -12.70 13.99
C ILE A 73 -10.49 -11.82 13.40
N LEU A 74 -9.99 -12.18 12.22
CA LEU A 74 -9.09 -11.33 11.45
C LEU A 74 -9.83 -10.07 10.97
N VAL A 75 -9.35 -8.90 11.38
CA VAL A 75 -9.99 -7.60 11.08
C VAL A 75 -9.10 -6.67 10.25
N GLY A 76 -7.83 -7.01 10.08
CA GLY A 76 -6.93 -6.29 9.18
C GLY A 76 -5.56 -6.96 9.11
N HIS A 77 -4.82 -6.64 8.06
CA HIS A 77 -3.45 -7.08 7.89
C HIS A 77 -2.61 -6.09 7.08
N VAL A 78 -1.30 -6.19 7.23
CA VAL A 78 -0.31 -5.63 6.31
C VAL A 78 0.67 -6.73 5.90
N LEU A 79 0.93 -6.82 4.59
CA LEU A 79 2.05 -7.53 4.04
C LEU A 79 3.12 -6.54 3.61
N ALA A 80 4.36 -6.87 3.89
CA ALA A 80 5.51 -6.12 3.43
C ALA A 80 6.68 -7.04 3.11
N THR A 81 7.59 -6.55 2.27
CA THR A 81 8.84 -7.21 1.94
C THR A 81 10.01 -6.27 2.18
N ARG A 82 11.13 -6.83 2.60
CA ARG A 82 12.38 -6.10 2.87
C ARG A 82 13.51 -6.60 2.00
N TRP A 83 14.30 -5.66 1.47
CA TRP A 83 15.52 -5.94 0.71
C TRP A 83 16.52 -4.80 0.88
N THR A 84 17.78 -5.08 0.60
CA THR A 84 18.84 -4.06 0.63
C THR A 84 19.04 -3.48 -0.77
N PHE A 85 19.07 -2.16 -0.88
CA PHE A 85 19.39 -1.41 -2.08
C PHE A 85 20.56 -0.46 -1.80
N GLN A 86 21.71 -0.70 -2.42
CA GLN A 86 22.92 0.14 -2.26
C GLN A 86 23.32 0.38 -0.78
N GLY A 87 23.14 -0.64 0.06
CA GLY A 87 23.45 -0.57 1.50
C GLY A 87 22.33 0.04 2.36
N LEU A 88 21.19 0.42 1.77
CA LEU A 88 20.01 0.89 2.48
C LEU A 88 18.97 -0.24 2.61
N ASP A 89 18.42 -0.41 3.79
CA ASP A 89 17.37 -1.40 4.06
C ASP A 89 15.99 -0.81 3.74
N MET A 90 15.36 -1.35 2.70
CA MET A 90 14.06 -0.91 2.20
C MET A 90 12.95 -1.82 2.71
N CYS A 91 11.81 -1.24 3.09
CA CYS A 91 10.57 -1.95 3.41
C CYS A 91 9.44 -1.49 2.48
N TRP A 92 8.91 -2.39 1.65
CA TRP A 92 7.79 -2.09 0.78
C TRP A 92 6.51 -2.80 1.23
N ILE A 93 5.46 -2.01 1.44
CA ILE A 93 4.12 -2.51 1.77
C ILE A 93 3.47 -3.02 0.50
N THR A 94 3.32 -4.34 0.39
CA THR A 94 2.77 -5.02 -0.79
C THR A 94 1.26 -5.19 -0.71
N GLN A 95 0.69 -5.21 0.49
CA GLN A 95 -0.76 -5.21 0.68
C GLN A 95 -1.13 -4.65 2.05
N LEU A 96 -2.15 -3.79 2.09
CA LEU A 96 -2.75 -3.29 3.34
C LEU A 96 -4.27 -3.41 3.22
N CYS A 97 -4.89 -4.20 4.09
CA CYS A 97 -6.34 -4.36 4.10
C CYS A 97 -6.90 -4.25 5.51
N VAL A 98 -8.03 -3.55 5.64
CA VAL A 98 -8.80 -3.46 6.87
C VAL A 98 -10.25 -3.80 6.55
N CYS A 99 -10.84 -4.66 7.38
CA CYS A 99 -12.25 -5.00 7.34
C CYS A 99 -13.11 -3.72 7.34
N ARG A 100 -14.10 -3.65 6.45
CA ARG A 100 -14.95 -2.45 6.28
C ARG A 100 -15.57 -1.96 7.59
N LYS A 101 -15.98 -2.89 8.46
CA LYS A 101 -16.57 -2.60 9.78
C LYS A 101 -15.60 -1.97 10.79
N TYR A 102 -14.30 -2.10 10.54
CA TYR A 102 -13.22 -1.59 11.40
C TYR A 102 -12.46 -0.40 10.79
N ARG A 103 -12.91 0.10 9.62
CA ARG A 103 -12.35 1.31 9.00
C ARG A 103 -12.64 2.54 9.87
N HIS A 104 -11.85 3.60 9.68
CA HIS A 104 -11.93 4.86 10.43
C HIS A 104 -11.61 4.78 11.94
N GLN A 105 -11.11 3.65 12.44
CA GLN A 105 -10.71 3.46 13.84
C GLN A 105 -9.19 3.51 14.06
N GLY A 106 -8.44 4.01 13.07
CA GLY A 106 -6.97 4.07 13.10
C GLY A 106 -6.25 2.72 13.00
N LEU A 107 -6.96 1.65 12.62
CA LEU A 107 -6.41 0.30 12.61
C LEU A 107 -5.26 0.12 11.61
N ALA A 108 -5.37 0.71 10.41
CA ALA A 108 -4.31 0.71 9.41
C ALA A 108 -3.01 1.34 9.94
N THR A 109 -3.10 2.50 10.59
CA THR A 109 -1.95 3.17 11.22
C THR A 109 -1.32 2.30 12.31
N LYS A 110 -2.12 1.63 13.14
CA LYS A 110 -1.61 0.71 14.18
C LYS A 110 -0.90 -0.51 13.57
N LEU A 111 -1.44 -1.11 12.50
CA LEU A 111 -0.80 -2.20 11.76
C LEU A 111 0.58 -1.78 11.23
N LEU A 112 0.65 -0.62 10.58
CA LEU A 112 1.89 -0.09 10.03
C LEU A 112 2.91 0.28 11.11
N ALA A 113 2.47 0.86 12.24
CA ALA A 113 3.35 1.14 13.37
C ALA A 113 3.89 -0.14 14.03
N LYS A 114 3.14 -1.25 13.97
CA LYS A 114 3.64 -2.56 14.43
C LYS A 114 4.67 -3.14 13.47
N LEU A 115 4.49 -2.96 12.16
CA LEU A 115 5.44 -3.39 11.14
C LEU A 115 6.83 -2.76 11.33
N SER A 116 6.89 -1.49 11.74
CA SER A 116 8.15 -0.75 11.96
C SER A 116 8.73 -0.84 13.36
N LYS A 117 7.99 -1.36 14.36
CA LYS A 117 8.37 -1.23 15.79
C LYS A 117 9.78 -1.76 16.14
N ASN A 118 10.26 -2.78 15.44
CA ASN A 118 11.54 -3.44 15.71
C ASN A 118 12.49 -3.41 14.51
N ASN A 119 12.25 -2.52 13.54
CA ASN A 119 13.07 -2.43 12.33
C ASN A 119 13.41 -0.98 12.03
N ASP A 120 14.71 -0.74 11.89
CA ASP A 120 15.25 0.55 11.47
C ASP A 120 15.47 0.55 9.95
N ASP A 121 14.39 0.29 9.20
CA ASP A 121 14.43 0.40 7.74
C ASP A 121 14.71 1.86 7.34
N ASP A 122 15.66 2.06 6.42
CA ASP A 122 16.04 3.37 5.87
C ASP A 122 14.96 3.94 4.95
N GLY A 123 14.02 3.12 4.47
CA GLY A 123 13.00 3.54 3.52
C GLY A 123 11.73 2.71 3.57
N TYR A 124 10.59 3.37 3.44
CA TYR A 124 9.27 2.73 3.38
C TYR A 124 8.50 3.16 2.14
N GLY A 125 7.96 2.20 1.39
CA GLY A 125 7.18 2.48 0.19
C GLY A 125 5.82 1.79 0.14
N ILE A 126 4.87 2.42 -0.55
CA ILE A 126 3.56 1.83 -0.87
C ILE A 126 3.05 2.38 -2.20
N LEU A 127 2.39 1.52 -2.97
CA LEU A 127 1.45 1.90 -4.03
C LEU A 127 0.04 1.61 -3.53
N SER A 128 -0.84 2.61 -3.57
CA SER A 128 -2.24 2.40 -3.22
C SER A 128 -3.16 3.36 -3.95
N SER A 129 -4.30 2.85 -4.42
CA SER A 129 -5.39 3.68 -4.94
C SER A 129 -6.15 4.45 -3.84
N HIS A 130 -6.01 4.06 -2.57
CA HIS A 130 -6.89 4.54 -1.50
C HIS A 130 -6.22 5.62 -0.62
N PRO A 131 -6.77 6.85 -0.56
CA PRO A 131 -6.18 7.94 0.23
C PRO A 131 -6.00 7.65 1.72
N PHE A 132 -6.87 6.86 2.34
CA PHE A 132 -6.71 6.48 3.74
C PHE A 132 -5.54 5.52 3.98
N ALA A 133 -5.21 4.66 3.01
CA ALA A 133 -4.02 3.80 3.11
C ALA A 133 -2.75 4.65 3.04
N VAL A 134 -2.66 5.53 2.04
CA VAL A 134 -1.58 6.52 1.90
C VAL A 134 -1.42 7.36 3.17
N SER A 135 -2.52 7.91 3.69
CA SER A 135 -2.50 8.72 4.90
C SER A 135 -2.10 7.93 6.14
N ALA A 136 -2.47 6.65 6.22
CA ALA A 136 -2.07 5.78 7.32
C ALA A 136 -0.57 5.48 7.28
N THR A 137 -0.02 5.23 6.09
CA THR A 137 1.43 5.04 5.85
C THR A 137 2.22 6.26 6.30
N LEU A 138 1.84 7.45 5.83
CA LEU A 138 2.52 8.70 6.19
C LEU A 138 2.49 8.97 7.70
N ARG A 139 1.36 8.70 8.37
CA ARG A 139 1.23 8.89 9.82
C ARG A 139 2.01 7.88 10.64
N ALA A 140 2.09 6.62 10.19
CA ALA A 140 2.72 5.55 10.95
C ALA A 140 4.24 5.49 10.74
N LEU A 141 4.72 5.84 9.54
CA LEU A 141 6.08 5.57 9.10
C LEU A 141 6.89 6.82 8.76
N GLY A 142 6.20 7.93 8.50
CA GLY A 142 6.79 9.24 8.23
C GLY A 142 6.33 10.28 9.25
N ARG A 143 6.12 11.52 8.79
CA ARG A 143 5.74 12.66 9.63
C ARG A 143 4.29 13.14 9.42
N GLY A 144 3.44 12.30 8.82
CA GLY A 144 2.05 12.64 8.50
C GLY A 144 1.87 13.43 7.20
N LEU A 145 0.64 13.90 6.94
CA LEU A 145 0.29 14.64 5.72
C LEU A 145 0.76 16.10 5.72
N ASP A 146 1.11 16.66 6.87
CA ASP A 146 1.46 18.07 7.03
C ASP A 146 2.92 18.37 6.61
N GLN A 147 3.73 17.33 6.36
CA GLN A 147 5.17 17.44 6.01
C GLN A 147 5.54 16.58 4.80
N VAL A 148 4.61 16.38 3.85
CA VAL A 148 4.78 15.44 2.73
C VAL A 148 5.81 15.89 1.70
N GLU A 149 6.18 17.16 1.66
CA GLU A 149 7.24 17.65 0.78
C GLU A 149 8.58 16.91 1.03
N GLU A 150 8.77 16.33 2.22
CA GLU A 150 9.92 15.47 2.56
C GLU A 150 9.73 13.99 2.18
N CYS A 151 8.50 13.52 1.91
CA CYS A 151 8.12 12.10 1.83
C CYS A 151 7.86 11.56 0.42
N THR A 152 8.31 12.22 -0.66
CA THR A 152 8.07 11.72 -2.03
C THR A 152 9.13 12.18 -3.05
N ILE A 153 10.16 12.92 -2.62
CA ILE A 153 11.17 13.52 -3.51
C ILE A 153 12.52 12.81 -3.33
N SER A 154 12.52 11.49 -3.19
CA SER A 154 13.79 10.76 -3.26
C SER A 154 14.21 10.69 -4.73
N PRO A 155 15.35 11.26 -5.14
CA PRO A 155 15.84 11.16 -6.52
C PRO A 155 16.13 9.71 -6.92
N ARG A 156 16.28 8.82 -5.92
CA ARG A 156 16.56 7.39 -6.08
C ARG A 156 15.32 6.53 -6.27
N ILE A 157 14.10 7.08 -6.15
CA ILE A 157 12.87 6.26 -6.12
C ILE A 157 12.70 5.37 -7.36
N ARG A 158 13.13 5.85 -8.53
CA ARG A 158 13.08 5.06 -9.77
C ARG A 158 13.94 3.80 -9.67
N ASP A 159 15.15 3.93 -9.15
CA ASP A 159 16.10 2.82 -9.01
C ASP A 159 15.70 1.89 -7.86
N ILE A 160 15.18 2.46 -6.76
CA ILE A 160 14.65 1.70 -5.63
C ILE A 160 13.49 0.81 -6.09
N MET A 161 12.50 1.37 -6.81
CA MET A 161 11.40 0.59 -7.36
C MET A 161 11.89 -0.44 -8.37
N ALA A 162 12.82 -0.08 -9.26
CA ALA A 162 13.41 -1.02 -10.22
C ALA A 162 14.17 -2.18 -9.56
N SER A 163 14.69 -1.98 -8.34
CA SER A 163 15.33 -3.03 -7.53
C SER A 163 14.35 -3.86 -6.71
N CYS A 164 13.09 -3.44 -6.60
CA CYS A 164 12.12 -4.08 -5.74
C CYS A 164 11.90 -5.55 -6.16
N PRO A 165 11.93 -6.50 -5.21
CA PRO A 165 11.74 -7.91 -5.53
C PRO A 165 10.30 -8.23 -6.00
N VAL A 166 9.36 -7.31 -5.84
CA VAL A 166 7.95 -7.48 -6.20
C VAL A 166 7.67 -6.98 -7.62
N ASP A 167 7.21 -7.87 -8.49
CA ASP A 167 7.04 -7.61 -9.93
C ASP A 167 6.16 -6.39 -10.24
N TYR A 168 5.00 -6.25 -9.60
CA TYR A 168 4.09 -5.15 -9.90
C TYR A 168 4.69 -3.79 -9.52
N VAL A 169 5.52 -3.74 -8.48
CA VAL A 169 6.24 -2.53 -8.05
C VAL A 169 7.37 -2.23 -9.03
N ARG A 170 8.18 -3.26 -9.34
CA ARG A 170 9.34 -3.16 -10.24
C ARG A 170 8.99 -2.70 -11.64
N THR A 171 7.81 -3.10 -12.12
CA THR A 171 7.36 -2.82 -13.48
C THR A 171 6.41 -1.62 -13.59
N ALA A 172 5.99 -1.05 -12.45
CA ALA A 172 5.11 0.11 -12.43
C ALA A 172 5.81 1.33 -13.06
N LYS A 173 5.09 2.08 -13.90
CA LYS A 173 5.65 3.26 -14.56
C LYS A 173 5.32 4.51 -13.77
N LEU A 174 6.35 5.16 -13.21
CA LEU A 174 6.22 6.43 -12.50
C LEU A 174 5.54 7.49 -13.36
N ARG A 175 4.58 8.21 -12.78
CA ARG A 175 3.77 9.21 -13.47
C ARG A 175 3.37 10.35 -12.53
N GLY A 176 3.36 11.58 -13.06
CA GLY A 176 3.02 12.77 -12.29
C GLY A 176 4.07 13.86 -12.44
N SER A 177 3.74 15.08 -12.02
CA SER A 177 4.62 16.24 -12.14
C SER A 177 5.95 16.09 -11.39
N LEU A 178 6.06 15.19 -10.40
CA LEU A 178 7.34 14.85 -9.75
C LEU A 178 8.30 14.08 -10.65
N PHE A 179 7.80 13.39 -11.68
CA PHE A 179 8.60 12.48 -12.52
C PHE A 179 8.67 12.89 -13.98
N ASP A 180 7.69 13.66 -14.46
CA ASP A 180 7.59 14.15 -15.82
C ASP A 180 6.97 15.56 -15.84
N SER A 181 7.77 16.55 -16.27
CA SER A 181 7.35 17.96 -16.35
C SER A 181 6.25 18.22 -17.38
N LYS A 182 5.96 17.26 -18.27
CA LYS A 182 4.88 17.37 -19.26
C LYS A 182 3.50 17.06 -18.68
N VAL A 183 3.42 16.52 -17.46
CA VAL A 183 2.15 16.20 -16.81
C VAL A 183 1.49 17.47 -16.27
N THR A 184 0.39 17.89 -16.92
CA THR A 184 -0.36 19.11 -16.57
C THR A 184 -1.76 18.85 -16.02
N ASN A 185 -2.19 17.58 -15.90
CA ASN A 185 -3.55 17.23 -15.47
C ASN A 185 -3.73 17.18 -13.94
N GLY A 186 -2.81 17.77 -13.17
CA GLY A 186 -2.91 17.88 -11.71
C GLY A 186 -2.51 16.63 -10.92
N THR A 187 -2.01 15.57 -11.56
CA THR A 187 -1.41 14.42 -10.85
C THR A 187 0.04 14.72 -10.47
N VAL A 188 0.40 14.43 -9.22
CA VAL A 188 1.72 14.79 -8.67
C VAL A 188 2.61 13.56 -8.50
N SER A 189 2.15 12.52 -7.80
CA SER A 189 2.92 11.27 -7.58
C SER A 189 2.04 10.04 -7.65
N CYS A 190 2.19 9.26 -8.72
CA CYS A 190 1.57 7.95 -8.86
C CYS A 190 2.46 7.03 -9.72
N ALA A 191 2.02 5.78 -9.85
CA ALA A 191 2.54 4.88 -10.87
C ALA A 191 1.41 4.18 -11.62
N ASP A 192 1.62 3.92 -12.91
CA ASP A 192 0.75 3.11 -13.76
C ASP A 192 0.97 1.64 -13.43
N THR A 193 0.07 1.08 -12.60
CA THR A 193 0.11 -0.32 -12.13
C THR A 193 -0.88 -1.21 -12.88
N LYS A 194 -1.60 -0.66 -13.88
CA LYS A 194 -2.69 -1.32 -14.60
C LYS A 194 -3.80 -1.83 -13.68
N PHE A 195 -4.00 -1.15 -12.55
CA PHE A 195 -4.94 -1.56 -11.52
C PHE A 195 -6.24 -0.72 -11.59
N PHE A 196 -7.17 -1.17 -12.44
CA PHE A 196 -8.39 -0.42 -12.80
C PHE A 196 -9.52 -0.63 -11.79
N VAL A 197 -9.27 -0.26 -10.52
CA VAL A 197 -10.29 -0.30 -9.47
C VAL A 197 -11.22 0.89 -9.55
N ASP A 198 -12.45 0.68 -9.09
CA ASP A 198 -13.43 1.75 -9.01
C ASP A 198 -12.97 2.80 -7.98
N HIS A 199 -12.89 4.06 -8.44
CA HIS A 199 -12.42 5.18 -7.63
C HIS A 199 -13.52 5.85 -6.80
N THR A 200 -14.78 5.38 -6.81
CA THR A 200 -15.86 6.02 -6.04
C THR A 200 -15.55 6.07 -4.54
N GLU A 201 -15.15 4.95 -3.94
CA GLU A 201 -14.76 4.90 -2.53
C GLU A 201 -13.44 5.66 -2.26
N PRO A 202 -12.38 5.51 -3.06
CA PRO A 202 -11.18 6.34 -2.99
C PRO A 202 -11.42 7.86 -3.07
N ASP A 203 -12.25 8.33 -4.00
CA ASP A 203 -12.54 9.76 -4.18
C ASP A 203 -13.33 10.32 -3.00
N ALA A 204 -14.34 9.58 -2.51
CA ALA A 204 -15.06 9.98 -1.30
C ALA A 204 -14.13 10.06 -0.08
N ALA A 205 -13.13 9.17 0.01
CA ALA A 205 -12.12 9.23 1.05
C ALA A 205 -11.18 10.44 0.92
N LEU A 206 -10.82 10.83 -0.31
CA LEU A 206 -10.05 12.04 -0.58
C LEU A 206 -10.84 13.29 -0.15
N ASP A 207 -12.11 13.39 -0.56
CA ASP A 207 -12.97 14.52 -0.21
C ASP A 207 -13.18 14.61 1.31
N ALA A 208 -13.28 13.48 2.02
CA ALA A 208 -13.33 13.43 3.48
C ALA A 208 -12.04 13.88 4.18
N ILE A 209 -10.88 13.74 3.53
CA ILE A 209 -9.61 14.30 4.04
C ILE A 209 -9.59 15.81 3.81
N GLN A 210 -9.92 16.25 2.59
CA GLN A 210 -9.86 17.67 2.20
C GLN A 210 -10.88 18.54 2.93
N SER A 211 -12.08 18.02 3.21
CA SER A 211 -13.11 18.73 4.00
C SER A 211 -12.69 19.05 5.44
N LYS A 212 -11.64 18.38 5.95
CA LYS A 212 -11.01 18.70 7.25
C LYS A 212 -9.93 19.78 7.15
N GLY A 213 -9.78 20.42 6.00
CA GLY A 213 -8.73 21.41 5.74
C GLY A 213 -7.34 20.81 5.49
N ILE A 214 -7.24 19.48 5.37
CA ILE A 214 -5.95 18.81 5.14
C ILE A 214 -5.61 18.87 3.65
N ARG A 215 -4.46 19.45 3.32
CA ARG A 215 -3.97 19.52 1.93
C ARG A 215 -3.58 18.14 1.44
N TRP A 216 -4.06 17.76 0.25
CA TRP A 216 -3.65 16.53 -0.43
C TRP A 216 -2.55 16.82 -1.46
N PRO A 217 -1.32 16.30 -1.28
CA PRO A 217 -0.17 16.69 -2.10
C PRO A 217 0.02 15.80 -3.34
N PHE A 218 -0.67 14.67 -3.44
CA PHE A 218 -0.43 13.68 -4.51
C PHE A 218 -1.23 13.94 -5.80
N GLY A 219 -2.12 14.93 -5.77
CA GLY A 219 -3.02 15.25 -6.88
C GLY A 219 -4.17 14.25 -7.02
N ARG A 220 -4.84 14.27 -8.18
CA ARG A 220 -5.90 13.30 -8.52
C ARG A 220 -5.29 12.07 -9.20
N LEU A 221 -5.87 10.90 -8.93
CA LEU A 221 -5.41 9.61 -9.42
C LEU A 221 -6.06 9.27 -10.77
N PRO A 222 -5.28 9.08 -11.85
CA PRO A 222 -5.84 8.58 -13.10
C PRO A 222 -6.28 7.12 -12.99
N GLU A 223 -7.23 6.70 -13.82
CA GLU A 223 -7.64 5.29 -13.94
C GLU A 223 -6.45 4.35 -14.15
N GLY A 224 -6.46 3.20 -13.48
CA GLY A 224 -5.41 2.18 -13.60
C GLY A 224 -4.10 2.51 -12.89
N HIS A 225 -4.03 3.63 -12.15
CA HIS A 225 -2.84 4.05 -11.41
C HIS A 225 -3.05 3.89 -9.91
N GLU A 226 -1.95 3.93 -9.17
CA GLU A 226 -1.95 3.99 -7.70
C GLU A 226 -1.04 5.13 -7.22
N PHE A 227 -1.44 5.81 -6.14
CA PHE A 227 -0.60 6.83 -5.53
C PHE A 227 0.69 6.20 -5.05
N LEU A 228 1.80 6.89 -5.29
CA LEU A 228 3.12 6.48 -4.85
C LEU A 228 3.54 7.32 -3.65
N VAL A 229 3.83 6.64 -2.54
CA VAL A 229 4.49 7.23 -1.38
C VAL A 229 5.78 6.48 -1.11
N PHE A 230 6.85 7.24 -0.88
CA PHE A 230 8.13 6.70 -0.45
C PHE A 230 8.76 7.61 0.61
N ILE A 231 8.89 7.08 1.82
CA ILE A 231 9.40 7.78 2.99
C ILE A 231 10.84 7.31 3.20
N GLU A 232 11.79 8.20 3.01
CA GLU A 232 13.19 7.97 3.34
C GLU A 232 13.46 8.45 4.77
N ARG A 233 14.13 7.64 5.58
CA ARG A 233 14.53 8.00 6.94
C ARG A 233 15.99 8.46 6.94
N PRO A 234 16.31 9.50 7.73
CA PRO A 234 17.68 10.03 7.85
C PRO A 234 18.60 9.09 8.64
#